data_AF-A0A8T7FVB7-F1
#
_entry.id   AF-A0A8T7FVB7-F1
#
_cell.length_a   1.000
_cell.length_b   1.000
_cell.length_c   1.000
_cell.angle_alpha   90.00
_cell.angle_beta   90.00
_cell.angle_gamma   90.00
#
_symmetry.space_group_name_H-M   'P 1'
#
loop_
_entity.id
_entity.type
_entity.pdbx_description
1 polymer ?
#
loop_
_entity_poly.entity_id
_entity_poly.type
_entity_poly.pdbx_seq_one_letter_code
_entity_poly.pdbx_strand_id
1 'polypeptide(L)'
;MPSRPPPLKPRQPVEGLPPRPWKPGTGTPGTPSADLPTATPTLNNSTPTNVGVSSGGTPVTPATSVPPGSRPASYTLQKGEFPYCIARRYNLDPDELLAINSLTTQDAYSLVSGTVLKIPQTGTFPGNRALQPHPATYTVASADETVYSVACKYGDVDPNAIATANSIAVTAKLTVGQQLQIP
;
A
#
# COMPACT_ATOMS: atom_id res chain seq x y z
N MET A 1 -54.60 15.03 -36.75
CA MET A 1 -54.65 14.26 -35.50
C MET A 1 -53.24 13.76 -35.21
N PRO A 2 -52.56 14.25 -34.17
CA PRO A 2 -51.15 13.96 -33.92
C PRO A 2 -50.92 12.57 -33.34
N SER A 3 -49.96 11.85 -33.93
CA SER A 3 -49.55 10.50 -33.54
C SER A 3 -48.91 10.47 -32.15
N ARG A 4 -49.41 9.55 -31.32
CA ARG A 4 -48.98 9.32 -29.94
C ARG A 4 -47.62 8.58 -29.92
N PRO A 5 -46.61 9.03 -29.16
CA PRO A 5 -45.32 8.35 -29.08
C PRO A 5 -45.42 7.01 -28.32
N PRO A 6 -44.56 6.01 -28.65
CA PRO A 6 -44.55 4.72 -27.98
C PRO A 6 -43.96 4.80 -26.55
N PRO A 7 -44.31 3.85 -25.66
CA PRO A 7 -43.84 3.84 -24.28
C PRO A 7 -42.34 3.50 -24.17
N LEU A 8 -41.65 4.20 -23.27
CA LEU A 8 -40.25 3.96 -22.93
C LEU A 8 -40.09 2.63 -22.20
N LYS A 9 -39.16 1.80 -22.69
CA LYS A 9 -38.80 0.50 -22.10
C LYS A 9 -38.10 0.72 -20.75
N PRO A 10 -38.41 -0.07 -19.70
CA PRO A 10 -37.73 0.06 -18.41
C PRO A 10 -36.24 -0.25 -18.53
N ARG A 11 -35.40 0.61 -17.93
CA ARG A 11 -33.95 0.41 -17.81
C ARG A 11 -33.68 -0.86 -17.00
N GLN A 12 -32.90 -1.77 -17.57
CA GLN A 12 -32.38 -2.93 -16.85
C GLN A 12 -31.41 -2.47 -15.75
N PRO A 13 -31.38 -3.12 -14.57
CA PRO A 13 -30.34 -2.89 -13.58
C PRO A 13 -29.00 -3.36 -14.14
N VAL A 14 -27.95 -2.56 -13.90
CA VAL A 14 -26.59 -2.93 -14.29
C VAL A 14 -26.13 -4.01 -13.30
N GLU A 15 -26.17 -5.27 -13.73
CA GLU A 15 -25.55 -6.36 -12.98
C GLU A 15 -24.05 -6.08 -12.91
N GLY A 16 -23.53 -5.95 -11.69
CA GLY A 16 -22.12 -5.81 -11.42
C GLY A 16 -21.37 -7.04 -11.91
N LEU A 17 -20.46 -6.84 -12.85
CA LEU A 17 -19.46 -7.83 -13.23
C LEU A 17 -18.66 -8.24 -11.97
N PRO A 18 -18.59 -9.54 -11.64
CA PRO A 18 -17.75 -9.99 -10.54
C PRO A 18 -16.26 -9.72 -10.88
N PRO A 19 -15.44 -9.33 -9.89
CA PRO A 19 -14.00 -9.17 -10.11
C PRO A 19 -13.38 -10.52 -10.50
N ARG A 20 -12.52 -10.49 -11.52
CA ARG A 20 -11.83 -11.66 -12.06
C ARG A 20 -10.93 -12.27 -10.98
N PRO A 21 -10.98 -13.59 -10.72
CA PRO A 21 -10.02 -14.24 -9.85
C PRO A 21 -8.64 -14.27 -10.53
N TRP A 22 -7.63 -13.76 -9.83
CA TRP A 22 -6.24 -13.86 -10.24
C TRP A 22 -5.75 -15.31 -10.08
N LYS A 23 -5.19 -15.88 -11.15
CA LYS A 23 -4.55 -17.21 -11.13
C LYS A 23 -3.06 -17.06 -10.84
N PRO A 24 -2.48 -17.74 -9.83
CA PRO A 24 -1.04 -17.88 -9.70
C PRO A 24 -0.50 -18.80 -10.80
N GLY A 25 0.51 -18.33 -11.55
CA GLY A 25 1.21 -19.14 -12.55
C GLY A 25 2.12 -20.17 -11.88
N THR A 26 1.96 -21.44 -12.26
CA THR A 26 2.85 -22.55 -11.88
C THR A 26 4.14 -22.48 -12.69
N GLY A 27 5.24 -22.07 -12.06
CA GLY A 27 6.60 -22.23 -12.56
C GLY A 27 7.28 -23.43 -11.90
N THR A 28 7.70 -24.39 -12.72
CA THR A 28 8.33 -25.67 -12.38
C THR A 28 9.71 -25.48 -11.72
N PRO A 29 10.13 -26.31 -10.73
CA PRO A 29 11.50 -26.30 -10.20
C PRO A 29 12.47 -27.06 -11.12
N GLY A 30 13.56 -26.41 -11.53
CA GLY A 30 14.71 -27.05 -12.14
C GLY A 30 15.82 -27.25 -11.10
N THR A 31 16.17 -28.51 -10.82
CA THR A 31 17.43 -28.92 -10.16
C THR A 31 18.64 -28.62 -11.07
N PRO A 32 19.81 -28.35 -10.47
CA PRO A 32 20.88 -29.36 -10.59
C PRO A 32 21.69 -29.60 -9.29
N SER A 33 22.23 -30.82 -9.21
CA SER A 33 23.04 -31.39 -8.13
C SER A 33 24.47 -30.82 -8.00
N ALA A 34 24.97 -30.92 -6.75
CA ALA A 34 26.34 -31.22 -6.27
C ALA A 34 27.53 -30.34 -6.71
N ASP A 35 28.19 -29.69 -5.74
CA ASP A 35 29.47 -30.15 -5.17
C ASP A 35 29.83 -29.34 -3.89
N LEU A 36 30.47 -30.00 -2.92
CA LEU A 36 31.07 -29.42 -1.69
C LEU A 36 32.59 -29.50 -1.87
N PRO A 37 33.34 -28.44 -1.53
CA PRO A 37 34.24 -28.64 -0.39
C PRO A 37 34.42 -27.43 0.54
N THR A 38 34.64 -27.77 1.80
CA THR A 38 35.10 -26.95 2.92
C THR A 38 36.45 -26.28 2.64
N ALA A 39 36.55 -24.97 2.90
CA ALA A 39 37.81 -24.31 3.22
C ALA A 39 37.56 -23.12 4.17
N THR A 40 38.15 -23.21 5.37
CA THR A 40 38.37 -22.10 6.32
C THR A 40 39.25 -21.01 5.72
N PRO A 41 39.09 -19.75 6.16
CA PRO A 41 40.27 -18.92 6.38
C PRO A 41 40.28 -18.17 7.72
N THR A 42 41.47 -18.13 8.30
CA THR A 42 41.94 -17.34 9.44
C THR A 42 42.22 -15.89 9.05
N LEU A 43 42.01 -14.99 10.02
CA LEU A 43 42.60 -13.65 10.28
C LEU A 43 43.50 -12.98 9.24
N ASN A 44 43.19 -11.72 8.90
CA ASN A 44 44.18 -10.64 8.79
C ASN A 44 43.57 -9.22 8.84
N ASN A 45 43.88 -8.49 9.92
CA ASN A 45 43.89 -7.03 9.90
C ASN A 45 45.07 -6.56 9.06
N SER A 46 44.83 -5.69 8.08
CA SER A 46 45.80 -4.70 7.59
C SER A 46 45.08 -3.57 6.85
N THR A 47 45.25 -2.37 7.37
CA THR A 47 44.83 -1.09 6.78
C THR A 47 45.60 -0.80 5.50
N PRO A 48 45.00 -0.09 4.53
CA PRO A 48 45.75 1.00 3.93
C PRO A 48 44.96 2.31 3.81
N THR A 49 45.77 3.36 3.76
CA THR A 49 45.49 4.79 3.79
C THR A 49 44.97 5.34 2.45
N ASN A 50 43.83 6.06 2.53
CA ASN A 50 43.44 7.33 1.90
C ASN A 50 43.49 7.61 0.37
N VAL A 51 42.47 8.39 -0.04
CA VAL A 51 42.21 9.27 -1.22
C VAL A 51 41.84 8.66 -2.58
N GLY A 52 40.59 8.90 -2.99
CA GLY A 52 40.12 8.77 -4.37
C GLY A 52 38.70 9.32 -4.54
N VAL A 53 38.59 10.51 -5.11
CA VAL A 53 37.34 11.23 -5.42
C VAL A 53 36.66 10.60 -6.64
N SER A 54 35.31 10.54 -6.59
CA SER A 54 34.36 10.74 -7.71
C SER A 54 33.40 9.59 -8.03
N SER A 55 32.11 9.97 -8.05
CA SER A 55 30.95 9.38 -8.73
C SER A 55 30.43 8.02 -8.29
N GLY A 56 29.33 8.05 -7.55
CA GLY A 56 28.40 6.95 -7.40
C GLY A 56 27.14 7.44 -6.71
N GLY A 57 26.11 7.77 -7.50
CA GLY A 57 24.83 8.24 -6.97
C GLY A 57 24.30 7.26 -5.94
N THR A 58 24.18 7.71 -4.70
CA THR A 58 23.33 7.08 -3.71
C THR A 58 21.91 7.15 -4.27
N PRO A 59 21.20 6.03 -4.49
CA PRO A 59 19.76 6.08 -4.39
C PRO A 59 19.47 6.48 -2.94
N VAL A 60 19.23 7.77 -2.74
CA VAL A 60 18.53 8.26 -1.55
C VAL A 60 17.12 7.72 -1.67
N THR A 61 16.90 6.49 -1.21
CA THR A 61 15.57 6.02 -0.86
C THR A 61 15.18 6.84 0.37
N PRO A 62 14.22 7.78 0.29
CA PRO A 62 13.70 8.41 1.49
C PRO A 62 13.05 7.28 2.29
N ALA A 63 13.58 6.98 3.46
CA ALA A 63 12.91 6.15 4.43
C ALA A 63 11.73 6.96 4.99
N THR A 64 10.65 7.09 4.22
CA THR A 64 9.39 7.73 4.66
C THR A 64 8.44 6.69 5.25
N SER A 65 8.97 5.62 5.84
CA SER A 65 8.15 4.73 6.67
C SER A 65 7.99 5.39 8.04
N VAL A 66 6.74 5.54 8.48
CA VAL A 66 6.37 5.92 9.86
C VAL A 66 7.32 5.26 10.85
N PRO A 67 7.92 6.01 11.80
CA PRO A 67 8.77 5.43 12.83
C PRO A 67 8.07 4.23 13.47
N PRO A 68 8.70 3.04 13.54
CA PRO A 68 8.12 1.90 14.24
C PRO A 68 7.98 2.25 15.72
N GLY A 69 6.80 2.73 16.13
CA GLY A 69 6.56 3.10 17.53
C GLY A 69 5.31 3.93 17.79
N SER A 70 4.85 4.76 16.86
CA SER A 70 3.62 5.56 17.06
C SER A 70 2.41 4.84 16.49
N ARG A 71 1.96 3.78 17.16
CA ARG A 71 0.69 3.12 16.87
C ARG A 71 -0.42 3.83 17.67
N PRO A 72 -1.46 4.39 17.02
CA PRO A 72 -2.59 4.92 17.78
C PRO A 72 -3.34 3.76 18.45
N ALA A 73 -4.10 4.03 19.52
CA ALA A 73 -4.94 3.01 20.16
C ALA A 73 -6.16 2.63 19.29
N SER A 74 -6.64 3.58 18.49
CA SER A 74 -7.73 3.40 17.55
C SER A 74 -7.51 4.24 16.29
N TYR A 75 -8.12 3.81 15.18
CA TYR A 75 -8.04 4.50 13.90
C TYR A 75 -9.40 4.48 13.21
N THR A 76 -9.85 5.63 12.73
CA THR A 76 -11.09 5.75 11.96
C THR A 76 -10.79 5.62 10.47
N LEU A 77 -11.34 4.60 9.82
CA LEU A 77 -11.16 4.38 8.38
C LEU A 77 -11.61 5.59 7.57
N GLN A 78 -10.76 6.04 6.64
CA GLN A 78 -11.09 7.10 5.70
C GLN A 78 -11.58 6.53 4.37
N LYS A 79 -12.16 7.39 3.52
CA LYS A 79 -12.67 6.98 2.20
C LYS A 79 -11.53 6.38 1.36
N GLY A 80 -11.72 5.13 0.93
CA GLY A 80 -10.75 4.37 0.13
C GLY A 80 -9.70 3.62 0.96
N GLU A 81 -9.83 3.58 2.28
CA GLU A 81 -9.01 2.74 3.16
C GLU A 81 -9.75 1.47 3.58
N PHE A 82 -8.96 0.46 3.98
CA PHE A 82 -9.42 -0.81 4.49
C PHE A 82 -8.40 -1.34 5.52
N PRO A 83 -8.79 -2.26 6.43
CA PRO A 83 -7.95 -2.67 7.57
C PRO A 83 -6.55 -3.12 7.15
N TYR A 84 -6.44 -3.82 6.04
CA TYR A 84 -5.16 -4.36 5.59
C TYR A 84 -4.16 -3.27 5.15
N CYS A 85 -4.61 -2.14 4.58
CA CYS A 85 -3.68 -1.03 4.33
C CYS A 85 -3.30 -0.28 5.60
N ILE A 86 -4.18 -0.24 6.61
CA ILE A 86 -3.84 0.28 7.94
C ILE A 86 -2.81 -0.61 8.63
N ALA A 87 -2.97 -1.93 8.53
CA ALA A 87 -2.01 -2.90 9.04
C ALA A 87 -0.62 -2.68 8.42
N ARG A 88 -0.54 -2.48 7.10
CA ARG A 88 0.73 -2.16 6.43
C ARG A 88 1.36 -0.88 6.94
N ARG A 89 0.58 0.21 6.97
CA ARG A 89 1.06 1.54 7.38
C ARG A 89 1.69 1.52 8.77
N TYR A 90 0.98 0.92 9.73
CA TYR A 90 1.43 0.88 11.13
C TYR A 90 2.27 -0.36 11.47
N ASN A 91 2.66 -1.15 10.47
CA ASN A 91 3.40 -2.39 10.63
C ASN A 91 2.73 -3.36 11.64
N LEU A 92 1.44 -3.63 11.46
CA LEU A 92 0.62 -4.49 12.31
C LEU A 92 0.42 -5.84 11.65
N ASP A 93 0.17 -6.86 12.46
CA ASP A 93 -0.35 -8.12 11.95
C ASP A 93 -1.81 -7.91 11.50
N PRO A 94 -2.16 -8.23 10.23
CA PRO A 94 -3.50 -8.03 9.70
C PRO A 94 -4.53 -8.96 10.34
N ASP A 95 -4.15 -10.20 10.69
CA ASP A 95 -5.04 -11.16 11.32
C ASP A 95 -5.33 -10.74 12.76
N GLU A 96 -4.32 -10.24 13.48
CA GLU A 96 -4.48 -9.67 14.82
C GLU A 96 -5.40 -8.43 14.81
N LEU A 97 -5.22 -7.55 13.81
CA LEU A 97 -6.06 -6.37 13.62
C LEU A 97 -7.53 -6.76 13.37
N LEU A 98 -7.79 -7.80 12.60
CA LEU A 98 -9.16 -8.28 12.36
C LEU A 98 -9.74 -8.95 13.61
N ALA A 99 -8.95 -9.78 14.30
CA ALA A 99 -9.37 -10.50 15.49
C ALA A 99 -9.79 -9.55 16.64
N ILE A 100 -9.00 -8.51 16.94
CA ILE A 100 -9.32 -7.55 18.02
C ILE A 100 -10.58 -6.72 17.73
N ASN A 101 -10.95 -6.59 16.45
CA ASN A 101 -12.15 -5.92 15.99
C ASN A 101 -13.32 -6.88 15.75
N SER A 102 -13.15 -8.18 16.01
CA SER A 102 -14.15 -9.22 15.74
C SER A 102 -14.63 -9.21 14.28
N LEU A 103 -13.72 -8.90 13.35
CA LEU A 103 -13.96 -8.85 11.92
C LEU A 103 -13.44 -10.12 11.25
N THR A 104 -14.13 -10.58 10.22
CA THR A 104 -13.59 -11.59 9.31
C THR A 104 -12.80 -10.94 8.17
N THR A 105 -12.00 -11.73 7.46
CA THR A 105 -11.34 -11.28 6.23
C THR A 105 -12.35 -10.79 5.19
N GLN A 106 -13.56 -11.37 5.16
CA GLN A 106 -14.63 -10.93 4.25
C GLN A 106 -15.16 -9.55 4.64
N ASP A 107 -15.36 -9.32 5.95
CA ASP A 107 -15.84 -8.03 6.45
C ASP A 107 -14.84 -6.92 6.14
N ALA A 108 -13.53 -7.21 6.21
CA ALA A 108 -12.46 -6.26 5.92
C ALA A 108 -12.60 -5.57 4.56
N TYR A 109 -13.18 -6.25 3.56
CA TYR A 109 -13.42 -5.70 2.22
C TYR A 109 -14.72 -4.90 2.09
N SER A 110 -15.66 -5.06 3.04
CA SER A 110 -16.97 -4.41 3.02
C SER A 110 -17.12 -3.30 4.06
N LEU A 111 -16.03 -2.98 4.77
CA LEU A 111 -16.02 -1.88 5.72
C LEU A 111 -16.18 -0.53 5.02
N VAL A 112 -16.93 0.34 5.69
CA VAL A 112 -17.20 1.70 5.22
C VAL A 112 -16.28 2.70 5.90
N SER A 113 -16.00 3.81 5.24
CA SER A 113 -15.34 4.94 5.87
C SER A 113 -16.15 5.43 7.09
N GLY A 114 -15.46 5.82 8.15
CA GLY A 114 -16.06 6.19 9.43
C GLY A 114 -16.07 5.04 10.45
N THR A 115 -15.77 3.80 10.05
CA THR A 115 -15.58 2.71 11.01
C THR A 115 -14.34 2.94 11.87
N VAL A 116 -14.52 2.89 13.19
CA VAL A 116 -13.43 2.96 14.16
C VAL A 116 -12.88 1.57 14.41
N LEU A 117 -11.60 1.36 14.08
CA LEU A 117 -10.85 0.15 14.35
C LEU A 117 -10.01 0.31 15.61
N LYS A 118 -10.02 -0.71 16.47
CA LYS A 118 -9.02 -0.89 17.54
C LYS A 118 -7.72 -1.36 16.91
N ILE A 119 -6.61 -0.74 17.29
CA ILE A 119 -5.30 -1.04 16.70
C ILE A 119 -4.49 -1.87 17.69
N PRO A 120 -4.03 -3.09 17.31
CA PRO A 120 -3.16 -3.90 18.15
C PRO A 120 -1.83 -3.18 18.36
N GLN A 121 -1.33 -3.25 19.60
CA GLN A 121 -0.03 -2.67 19.98
C GLN A 121 1.12 -3.69 19.82
N THR A 122 0.76 -4.92 19.45
CA THR A 122 1.65 -6.06 19.21
C THR A 122 1.57 -6.52 17.76
N GLY A 123 2.42 -7.48 17.40
CA GLY A 123 2.50 -7.99 16.04
C GLY A 123 3.27 -7.09 15.07
N THR A 124 3.68 -7.67 13.95
CA THR A 124 4.37 -6.99 12.85
C THR A 124 3.78 -7.44 11.54
N PHE A 125 3.79 -6.56 10.54
CA PHE A 125 3.26 -6.94 9.24
C PHE A 125 4.11 -8.07 8.63
N PRO A 126 3.51 -9.17 8.16
CA PRO A 126 4.25 -10.26 7.56
C PRO A 126 4.78 -9.85 6.17
N GLY A 127 6.10 -9.86 6.00
CA GLY A 127 6.77 -9.59 4.72
C GLY A 127 6.96 -8.11 4.40
N ASN A 128 7.01 -7.78 3.11
CA ASN A 128 7.25 -6.41 2.66
C ASN A 128 5.98 -5.56 2.82
N ARG A 129 6.13 -4.34 3.35
CA ARG A 129 5.01 -3.41 3.56
C ARG A 129 4.56 -2.74 2.26
N ALA A 130 5.49 -2.48 1.35
CA ALA A 130 5.17 -1.93 0.04
C ALA A 130 4.48 -2.99 -0.84
N LEU A 131 3.29 -2.68 -1.37
CA LEU A 131 2.60 -3.54 -2.34
C LEU A 131 3.28 -3.49 -3.70
N GLN A 132 3.71 -2.29 -4.08
CA GLN A 132 4.25 -2.00 -5.39
C GLN A 132 5.16 -0.76 -5.29
N PRO A 133 6.19 -0.66 -6.14
CA PRO A 133 6.98 0.55 -6.22
C PRO A 133 6.09 1.75 -6.59
N HIS A 134 6.33 2.88 -5.93
CA HIS A 134 5.66 4.15 -6.25
C HIS A 134 6.56 5.03 -7.13
N PRO A 135 5.98 5.73 -8.13
CA PRO A 135 6.68 6.78 -8.85
C PRO A 135 6.88 7.99 -7.93
N ALA A 136 7.85 8.86 -8.26
CA ALA A 136 8.03 10.14 -7.55
C ALA A 136 6.81 11.05 -7.68
N THR A 137 6.07 10.94 -8.79
CA THR A 137 4.86 11.72 -9.07
C THR A 137 3.72 10.81 -9.48
N TYR A 138 2.56 11.00 -8.87
CA TYR A 138 1.31 10.31 -9.18
C TYR A 138 0.28 11.29 -9.74
N THR A 139 -0.34 10.95 -10.86
CA THR A 139 -1.47 11.72 -11.42
C THR A 139 -2.78 11.13 -10.92
N VAL A 140 -3.59 11.95 -10.25
CA VAL A 140 -4.92 11.56 -9.75
C VAL A 140 -5.80 11.16 -10.93
N ALA A 141 -6.21 9.89 -10.96
CA ALA A 141 -6.93 9.32 -12.09
C ALA A 141 -8.45 9.49 -11.97
N SER A 142 -8.96 9.60 -10.74
CA SER A 142 -10.39 9.70 -10.45
C SER A 142 -10.69 10.74 -9.37
N ALA A 143 -11.88 11.35 -9.43
CA ALA A 143 -12.33 12.35 -8.45
C ALA A 143 -12.68 11.74 -7.09
N ASP A 144 -12.75 10.40 -7.03
CA ASP A 144 -13.03 9.64 -5.82
C ASP A 144 -11.77 9.27 -5.03
N GLU A 145 -10.59 9.45 -5.63
CA GLU A 145 -9.31 9.25 -4.96
C GLU A 145 -9.10 10.29 -3.86
N THR A 146 -8.53 9.81 -2.77
CA THR A 146 -8.10 10.60 -1.62
C THR A 146 -6.62 10.37 -1.40
N VAL A 147 -5.98 11.25 -0.62
CA VAL A 147 -4.60 11.05 -0.19
C VAL A 147 -4.44 9.68 0.49
N TYR A 148 -5.45 9.25 1.24
CA TYR A 148 -5.52 7.95 1.89
C TYR A 148 -5.60 6.77 0.91
N SER A 149 -6.43 6.85 -0.13
CA SER A 149 -6.53 5.77 -1.12
C SER A 149 -5.23 5.64 -1.93
N VAL A 150 -4.57 6.76 -2.24
CA VAL A 150 -3.27 6.77 -2.92
C VAL A 150 -2.19 6.17 -2.01
N ALA A 151 -2.16 6.54 -0.73
CA ALA A 151 -1.27 5.89 0.25
C ALA A 151 -1.51 4.38 0.33
N CYS A 152 -2.77 3.94 0.45
CA CYS A 152 -3.13 2.51 0.50
C CYS A 152 -2.78 1.74 -0.77
N LYS A 153 -2.76 2.40 -1.94
CA LYS A 153 -2.36 1.80 -3.23
C LYS A 153 -0.90 1.36 -3.23
N TYR A 154 -0.02 2.09 -2.57
CA TYR A 154 1.41 1.77 -2.46
C TYR A 154 1.74 0.98 -1.18
N GLY A 155 1.01 1.25 -0.09
CA GLY A 155 0.97 0.46 1.13
C GLY A 155 1.92 0.91 2.23
N ASP A 156 3.13 1.29 1.87
CA ASP A 156 4.17 1.77 2.77
C ASP A 156 4.23 3.30 2.91
N VAL A 157 3.53 4.00 2.02
CA VAL A 157 3.48 5.47 2.02
C VAL A 157 2.51 5.98 3.08
N ASP A 158 2.94 6.98 3.85
CA ASP A 158 2.09 7.67 4.82
C ASP A 158 1.26 8.79 4.13
N PRO A 159 -0.07 8.86 4.35
CA PRO A 159 -0.92 9.89 3.76
C PRO A 159 -0.57 11.31 4.23
N ASN A 160 -0.14 11.49 5.47
CA ASN A 160 0.36 12.78 5.95
C ASN A 160 1.66 13.16 5.24
N ALA A 161 2.54 12.20 4.93
CA ALA A 161 3.75 12.49 4.17
C ALA A 161 3.41 13.00 2.76
N ILE A 162 2.48 12.35 2.06
CA ILE A 162 1.97 12.85 0.75
C ILE A 162 1.38 14.25 0.92
N ALA A 163 0.56 14.47 1.94
CA ALA A 163 -0.08 15.76 2.18
C ALA A 163 0.96 16.88 2.38
N THR A 164 1.98 16.62 3.21
CA THR A 164 3.08 17.57 3.47
C THR A 164 3.94 17.83 2.23
N ALA A 165 4.29 16.80 1.46
CA ALA A 165 5.07 16.93 0.24
C ALA A 165 4.37 17.82 -0.81
N ASN A 166 3.04 17.84 -0.79
CA ASN A 166 2.23 18.59 -1.75
C ASN A 166 1.64 19.88 -1.18
N SER A 167 1.96 20.24 0.06
CA SER A 167 1.37 21.40 0.76
C SER A 167 -0.16 21.42 0.75
N ILE A 168 -0.79 20.25 0.84
CA ILE A 168 -2.25 20.07 0.90
C ILE A 168 -2.66 19.50 2.26
N ALA A 169 -3.94 19.65 2.62
CA ALA A 169 -4.49 18.91 3.75
C ALA A 169 -4.63 17.42 3.39
N VAL A 170 -4.43 16.52 4.36
CA VAL A 170 -4.63 15.07 4.16
C VAL A 170 -6.09 14.71 3.83
N THR A 171 -7.03 15.56 4.26
CA THR A 171 -8.47 15.48 3.93
C THR A 171 -8.86 16.33 2.73
N ALA A 172 -7.89 16.95 2.04
CA ALA A 172 -8.17 17.77 0.87
C ALA A 172 -8.83 16.93 -0.24
N LYS A 173 -9.80 17.53 -0.91
CA LYS A 173 -10.40 16.93 -2.09
C LYS A 173 -9.40 17.02 -3.24
N LEU A 174 -9.02 15.86 -3.79
CA LEU A 174 -8.15 15.78 -4.94
C LEU A 174 -8.91 16.10 -6.23
N THR A 175 -8.22 16.71 -7.19
CA THR A 175 -8.77 17.03 -8.52
C THR A 175 -8.21 16.05 -9.55
N VAL A 176 -9.04 15.56 -10.48
CA VAL A 176 -8.58 14.69 -11.57
C VAL A 176 -7.51 15.41 -12.39
N GLY A 177 -6.40 14.72 -12.66
CA GLY A 177 -5.25 15.29 -13.36
C GLY A 177 -4.27 16.06 -12.46
N GLN A 178 -4.59 16.23 -11.17
CA GLN A 178 -3.66 16.80 -10.19
C GLN A 178 -2.44 15.88 -10.05
N GLN A 179 -1.25 16.48 -10.05
CA GLN A 179 -0.01 15.76 -9.76
C GLN A 179 0.27 15.82 -8.26
N LEU A 180 0.53 14.66 -7.68
CA LEU A 180 0.93 14.48 -6.29
C LEU A 180 2.35 13.91 -6.23
N GLN A 181 3.22 14.57 -5.50
CA GLN A 181 4.50 14.01 -5.10
C GLN A 181 4.28 12.90 -4.08
N ILE A 182 4.86 11.72 -4.35
CA ILE A 182 4.78 10.55 -3.48
C ILE A 182 6.19 10.33 -2.89
N PRO A 183 6.41 10.68 -1.60
CA PRO A 183 7.71 10.60 -0.94
C PRO A 183 8.10 9.17 -0.53
#